data_AF-A0A963G1U6-F1
#
_entry.id   AF-A0A963G1U6-F1
#
_cell.length_a   1.000
_cell.length_b   1.000
_cell.length_c   1.000
_cell.angle_alpha   90.00
_cell.angle_beta   90.00
_cell.angle_gamma   90.00
#
_symmetry.space_group_name_H-M   'P 1'
#
loop_
_entity.id
_entity.type
_entity.pdbx_description
1 polymer ?
#
loop_
_entity_poly.entity_id
_entity_poly.type
_entity_poly.pdbx_seq_one_letter_code
_entity_poly.pdbx_strand_id
1 'polypeptide(L)'
;MGFHIEGAKLRVFRKFSHEDRNSSVLSKSRFIVLEHLLPTTLEMINLLRAVGADIFAVVAKPYSINADVLRELESNGINVIKESYETLETTPILTSLLRDAIEACANDNRRMVILDVGGYFAKPLVDLSTKKSIGKHLAGVVEDTTFG
;
A
#
# COMPACT_ATOMS: atom_id res chain seq x y z
N MET A 1 -14.35 -22.71 -27.83
CA MET A 1 -14.58 -21.68 -26.80
C MET A 1 -13.24 -21.17 -26.32
N GLY A 2 -12.76 -20.07 -26.88
CA GLY A 2 -11.60 -19.39 -26.32
C GLY A 2 -12.03 -18.68 -25.05
N PHE A 3 -11.40 -18.98 -23.93
CA PHE A 3 -11.53 -18.14 -22.74
C PHE A 3 -10.87 -16.80 -23.08
N HIS A 4 -11.67 -15.75 -23.28
CA HIS A 4 -11.14 -14.40 -23.37
C HIS A 4 -10.63 -13.99 -21.98
N ILE A 5 -9.33 -14.25 -21.72
CA ILE A 5 -8.59 -13.72 -20.57
C ILE A 5 -8.02 -12.33 -20.94
N GLU A 6 -8.81 -11.49 -21.60
CA GLU A 6 -8.45 -10.11 -21.96
C GLU A 6 -9.19 -9.08 -21.09
N GLY A 7 -9.61 -9.50 -19.89
CA GLY A 7 -10.24 -8.64 -18.89
C GLY A 7 -9.33 -8.33 -17.71
N ALA A 8 -9.66 -7.27 -16.97
CA ALA A 8 -9.09 -6.91 -15.66
C ALA A 8 -8.74 -8.16 -14.84
N LYS A 9 -7.49 -8.30 -14.39
CA LYS A 9 -7.04 -9.45 -13.60
C LYS A 9 -7.69 -9.44 -12.23
N LEU A 10 -7.98 -8.24 -11.70
CA LEU A 10 -8.57 -8.04 -10.38
C LEU A 10 -10.07 -7.70 -10.45
N ARG A 11 -10.86 -8.55 -11.11
CA ARG A 11 -12.32 -8.31 -11.33
C ARG A 11 -13.09 -8.05 -10.03
N VAL A 12 -12.79 -8.81 -8.98
CA VAL A 12 -13.46 -8.70 -7.68
C VAL A 12 -13.07 -7.39 -6.99
N PHE A 13 -11.76 -7.08 -6.95
CA PHE A 13 -11.27 -5.82 -6.41
C PHE A 13 -11.87 -4.63 -7.17
N ARG A 14 -11.90 -4.68 -8.50
CA ARG A 14 -12.52 -3.66 -9.35
C ARG A 14 -13.98 -3.44 -9.00
N LYS A 15 -14.77 -4.52 -8.92
CA LYS A 15 -16.18 -4.44 -8.55
C LYS A 15 -16.34 -3.73 -7.20
N PHE A 16 -15.69 -4.24 -6.15
CA PHE A 16 -15.91 -3.72 -4.80
C PHE A 16 -15.30 -2.35 -4.57
N SER A 17 -14.17 -2.00 -5.17
CA SER A 17 -13.58 -0.65 -5.06
C SER A 17 -14.50 0.44 -5.63
N HIS A 18 -15.28 0.11 -6.66
CA HIS A 18 -16.16 1.06 -7.35
C HIS A 18 -17.60 1.10 -6.77
N GLU A 19 -17.94 0.24 -5.81
CA GLU A 19 -19.22 0.37 -5.10
C GLU A 19 -19.22 1.68 -4.28
N ASP A 20 -20.29 2.49 -4.40
CA ASP A 20 -20.39 3.83 -3.79
C ASP A 20 -19.98 3.87 -2.31
N ARG A 21 -20.41 2.86 -1.54
CA ARG A 21 -20.05 2.74 -0.13
C ARG A 21 -18.53 2.63 0.04
N ASN A 22 -17.88 1.78 -0.73
CA ASN A 22 -16.45 1.50 -0.58
C ASN A 22 -15.61 2.61 -1.18
N SER A 23 -15.96 3.13 -2.37
CA SER A 23 -15.27 4.25 -3.00
C SER A 23 -15.31 5.51 -2.12
N SER A 24 -16.42 5.76 -1.40
CA SER A 24 -16.51 6.87 -0.45
C SER A 24 -15.54 6.77 0.73
N VAL A 25 -15.18 5.55 1.13
CA VAL A 25 -14.19 5.27 2.17
C VAL A 25 -12.78 5.33 1.58
N LEU A 26 -12.55 4.65 0.46
CA LEU A 26 -11.24 4.58 -0.21
C LEU A 26 -10.74 5.97 -0.64
N SER A 27 -11.63 6.84 -1.14
CA SER A 27 -11.30 8.22 -1.52
C SER A 27 -10.76 9.08 -0.38
N LYS A 28 -11.00 8.67 0.87
CA LYS A 28 -10.51 9.34 2.09
C LYS A 28 -9.37 8.57 2.75
N SER A 29 -8.84 7.56 2.07
CA SER A 29 -7.75 6.74 2.56
C SER A 29 -6.43 7.12 1.89
N ARG A 30 -5.34 6.84 2.60
CA ARG A 30 -3.96 6.90 2.14
C ARG A 30 -3.32 5.54 2.37
N PHE A 31 -2.70 4.97 1.34
CA PHE A 31 -2.15 3.63 1.38
C PHE A 31 -0.62 3.67 1.45
N ILE A 32 -0.07 2.79 2.30
CA ILE A 32 1.29 2.28 2.14
C ILE A 32 1.13 0.83 1.71
N VAL A 33 1.77 0.45 0.60
CA VAL A 33 1.67 -0.91 0.06
C VAL A 33 3.04 -1.56 0.09
N LEU A 34 3.21 -2.62 0.88
CA LEU A 34 4.40 -3.47 0.83
C LEU A 34 4.00 -4.78 0.16
N GLU A 35 4.48 -4.98 -1.06
CA GLU A 35 4.06 -6.12 -1.88
C GLU A 35 5.12 -6.48 -2.93
N HIS A 36 4.98 -7.68 -3.51
CA HIS A 36 5.66 -8.09 -4.72
C HIS A 36 5.22 -7.18 -5.90
N LEU A 37 6.13 -6.60 -6.67
CA LEU A 37 5.75 -5.72 -7.80
C LEU A 37 5.40 -6.54 -9.04
N LEU A 38 4.13 -6.95 -9.11
CA LEU A 38 3.56 -7.72 -10.21
C LEU A 38 2.50 -6.90 -10.97
N PRO A 39 2.12 -7.33 -12.19
CA PRO A 39 1.07 -6.62 -12.95
C PRO A 39 -0.26 -6.48 -12.21
N THR A 40 -0.58 -7.39 -11.29
CA THR A 40 -1.76 -7.30 -10.42
C THR A 40 -1.63 -6.18 -9.40
N THR A 41 -0.46 -5.97 -8.82
CA THR A 41 -0.19 -4.88 -7.86
C THR A 41 -0.35 -3.53 -8.53
N LEU A 42 0.17 -3.39 -9.75
CA LEU A 42 -0.06 -2.22 -10.58
C LEU A 42 -1.55 -1.99 -10.86
N GLU A 43 -2.28 -3.04 -11.25
CA GLU A 43 -3.73 -2.95 -11.46
C GLU A 43 -4.47 -2.53 -10.18
N MET A 44 -4.10 -3.08 -9.03
CA MET A 44 -4.68 -2.74 -7.72
C MET A 44 -4.46 -1.26 -7.40
N ILE A 45 -3.22 -0.79 -7.53
CA ILE A 45 -2.84 0.61 -7.31
C ILE A 45 -3.64 1.54 -8.24
N ASN A 46 -3.75 1.20 -9.52
CA ASN A 46 -4.51 1.98 -10.48
C ASN A 46 -6.01 2.03 -10.13
N LEU A 47 -6.59 0.91 -9.68
CA LEU A 47 -7.98 0.85 -9.24
C LEU A 47 -8.22 1.67 -7.96
N LEU A 48 -7.30 1.65 -7.00
CA LEU A 48 -7.35 2.49 -5.80
C LEU A 48 -7.30 3.97 -6.15
N ARG A 49 -6.35 4.38 -7.00
CA ARG A 49 -6.22 5.77 -7.45
C ARG A 49 -7.45 6.25 -8.23
N ALA A 50 -8.03 5.37 -9.07
CA ALA A 50 -9.23 5.70 -9.85
C ALA A 50 -10.44 6.07 -8.97
N VAL A 51 -10.50 5.55 -7.74
CA VAL A 51 -11.55 5.89 -6.76
C VAL A 51 -11.12 6.96 -5.75
N GLY A 52 -10.00 7.66 -6.00
CA GLY A 52 -9.52 8.80 -5.21
C GLY A 52 -8.68 8.46 -3.99
N ALA A 53 -8.29 7.18 -3.82
CA ALA A 53 -7.35 6.82 -2.77
C ALA A 53 -5.98 7.42 -3.06
N ASP A 54 -5.29 7.84 -2.00
CA ASP A 54 -3.91 8.31 -2.12
C ASP A 54 -2.94 7.14 -1.91
N ILE A 55 -1.88 7.07 -2.71
CA ILE A 55 -0.84 6.04 -2.59
C ILE A 55 0.42 6.75 -2.14
N PHE A 56 0.70 6.69 -0.84
CA PHE A 56 1.81 7.42 -0.24
C PHE A 56 3.16 6.85 -0.64
N ALA A 57 3.27 5.52 -0.58
CA ALA A 57 4.45 4.80 -1.02
C ALA A 57 4.12 3.34 -1.34
N VAL A 58 4.95 2.77 -2.20
CA VAL A 58 5.01 1.33 -2.46
C VAL A 58 6.38 0.82 -2.04
N VAL A 59 6.43 -0.06 -1.05
CA VAL A 59 7.65 -0.76 -0.64
C VAL A 59 7.74 -2.05 -1.44
N ALA A 60 8.66 -2.08 -2.40
CA ALA A 60 8.86 -3.23 -3.26
C ALA A 60 9.53 -4.35 -2.46
N LYS A 61 8.87 -5.52 -2.38
CA LYS A 61 9.47 -6.67 -1.70
C LYS A 61 10.73 -7.14 -2.45
N PRO A 62 11.88 -7.28 -1.78
CA PRO A 62 13.14 -7.67 -2.41
C PRO A 62 13.02 -8.95 -3.24
N TYR A 63 13.73 -8.98 -4.37
CA TYR A 63 13.79 -10.11 -5.31
C TYR A 63 12.47 -10.46 -6.03
N SER A 64 11.44 -9.64 -5.90
CA SER A 64 10.16 -9.86 -6.58
C SER A 64 9.67 -8.58 -7.26
N ILE A 65 10.48 -8.10 -8.19
CA ILE A 65 10.24 -6.85 -8.91
C ILE A 65 10.18 -7.11 -10.41
N ASN A 66 9.00 -6.91 -11.00
CA ASN A 66 8.87 -6.79 -12.44
C ASN A 66 9.31 -5.38 -12.87
N ALA A 67 10.30 -5.30 -13.77
CA ALA A 67 10.88 -4.03 -14.20
C ALA A 67 9.89 -3.12 -14.97
N ASP A 68 8.93 -3.70 -15.71
CA ASP A 68 7.92 -2.92 -16.43
C ASP A 68 6.95 -2.27 -15.45
N VAL A 69 6.49 -3.04 -14.46
CA VAL A 69 5.65 -2.53 -13.37
C VAL A 69 6.34 -1.43 -12.59
N LEU A 70 7.61 -1.64 -12.23
CA LEU A 70 8.38 -0.62 -11.52
C LEU A 70 8.47 0.68 -12.33
N ARG A 71 8.87 0.59 -13.61
CA ARG A 71 8.95 1.76 -14.49
C ARG A 71 7.61 2.48 -14.61
N GLU A 72 6.52 1.73 -14.72
CA GLU A 72 5.19 2.31 -14.82
C GLU A 72 4.78 3.03 -13.53
N LEU A 73 5.01 2.44 -12.35
CA LEU A 73 4.74 3.08 -11.06
C LEU A 73 5.54 4.38 -10.90
N GLU A 74 6.85 4.34 -11.18
CA GLU A 74 7.73 5.52 -11.09
C GLU A 74 7.32 6.61 -12.09
N SER A 75 7.00 6.25 -13.34
CA SER A 75 6.54 7.19 -14.37
C SER A 75 5.21 7.87 -14.01
N ASN A 76 4.39 7.21 -13.19
CA ASN A 76 3.12 7.72 -12.68
C ASN A 76 3.27 8.55 -11.40
N GLY A 77 4.51 8.84 -10.99
CA GLY A 77 4.83 9.68 -9.83
C GLY A 77 4.68 8.98 -8.48
N ILE A 78 4.61 7.65 -8.45
CA ILE A 78 4.49 6.89 -7.20
C ILE A 78 5.87 6.76 -6.56
N ASN A 79 5.95 7.05 -5.26
CA ASN A 79 7.16 6.82 -4.47
C ASN A 79 7.37 5.31 -4.26
N VAL A 80 8.34 4.73 -4.97
CA VAL A 80 8.68 3.30 -4.83
C VAL A 80 9.99 3.14 -4.05
N ILE A 81 9.92 2.46 -2.92
CA ILE A 81 11.05 2.15 -2.03
C ILE A 81 11.58 0.77 -2.38
N LYS A 82 12.89 0.67 -2.66
CA LYS A 82 13.56 -0.52 -3.19
C LYS A 82 14.74 -0.93 -2.31
N GLU A 83 14.46 -1.23 -1.05
CA GLU A 83 15.48 -1.62 -0.09
C GLU A 83 15.60 -3.14 0.06
N SER A 84 16.70 -3.64 0.62
CA SER A 84 16.89 -5.05 0.97
C SER A 84 16.10 -5.45 2.22
N TYR A 85 15.87 -6.76 2.44
CA TYR A 85 15.23 -7.26 3.67
C TYR A 85 15.95 -6.80 4.93
N GLU A 86 17.28 -6.93 4.94
CA GLU A 86 18.12 -6.48 6.05
C GLU A 86 17.90 -4.99 6.34
N THR A 87 17.86 -4.16 5.30
CA THR A 87 17.65 -2.72 5.46
C THR A 87 16.26 -2.42 6.01
N LEU A 88 15.21 -3.09 5.50
CA LEU A 88 13.84 -2.90 5.98
C LEU A 88 13.67 -3.30 7.46
N GLU A 89 14.38 -4.33 7.93
CA GLU A 89 14.24 -4.86 9.30
C GLU A 89 15.14 -4.15 10.33
N THR A 90 16.32 -3.70 9.91
CA THR A 90 17.36 -3.20 10.83
C THR A 90 17.46 -1.68 10.86
N THR A 91 16.89 -0.97 9.88
CA THR A 91 16.94 0.49 9.80
C THR A 91 15.60 1.13 10.17
N PRO A 92 15.56 2.43 10.51
CA PRO A 92 14.33 3.11 10.85
C PRO A 92 13.49 3.51 9.63
N ILE A 93 13.73 2.95 8.44
CA ILE A 93 13.08 3.40 7.19
C ILE A 93 11.56 3.25 7.25
N LEU A 94 11.06 2.09 7.68
CA LEU A 94 9.62 1.83 7.79
C LEU A 94 8.97 2.69 8.88
N THR A 95 9.66 2.87 10.01
CA THR A 95 9.18 3.75 11.10
C THR A 95 9.11 5.21 10.65
N SER A 96 10.08 5.67 9.85
CA SER A 96 10.09 7.04 9.31
C SER A 96 8.96 7.21 8.28
N LEU A 97 8.80 6.24 7.38
CA LEU A 97 7.71 6.22 6.40
C LEU A 97 6.32 6.30 7.07
N LEU A 98 6.10 5.53 8.14
CA LEU A 98 4.86 5.59 8.90
C LEU A 98 4.62 6.97 9.52
N ARG A 99 5.67 7.61 10.07
CA ARG A 99 5.54 8.95 10.66
C ARG A 99 5.15 9.97 9.60
N ASP A 100 5.83 9.96 8.47
CA ASP A 100 5.58 10.91 7.39
C ASP A 100 4.16 10.73 6.81
N ALA A 101 3.71 9.48 6.67
CA ALA A 101 2.35 9.18 6.22
C ALA A 101 1.28 9.60 7.24
N ILE A 102 1.53 9.43 8.54
CA ILE A 102 0.64 9.90 9.61
C ILE A 102 0.54 11.43 9.60
N GLU A 103 1.67 12.12 9.44
CA GLU A 103 1.70 13.58 9.35
C GLU A 103 0.93 14.08 8.13
N ALA A 104 1.15 13.46 6.97
CA ALA A 104 0.39 13.76 5.76
C ALA A 104 -1.12 13.55 5.99
N CYS A 105 -1.52 12.45 6.64
CA CYS A 105 -2.92 12.17 6.98
C CYS A 105 -3.52 13.18 7.95
N ALA A 106 -2.71 13.74 8.86
CA ALA A 106 -3.16 14.80 9.75
C ALA A 106 -3.44 16.11 9.00
N ASN A 107 -2.64 16.40 7.96
CA ASN A 107 -2.75 17.63 7.17
C ASN A 107 -3.96 17.64 6.23
N ASP A 108 -4.35 16.50 5.68
CA ASP A 108 -5.48 16.39 4.73
C ASP A 108 -6.67 15.55 5.23
N ASN A 109 -6.68 15.24 6.52
CA ASN A 109 -7.73 14.50 7.22
C ASN A 109 -8.05 13.13 6.58
N ARG A 110 -7.03 12.48 6.00
CA ARG A 110 -7.13 11.10 5.51
C ARG A 110 -6.87 10.07 6.61
N ARG A 111 -7.25 8.83 6.32
CA ARG A 111 -6.96 7.67 7.16
C ARG A 111 -5.94 6.76 6.44
N MET A 112 -4.88 6.40 7.14
CA MET A 112 -3.84 5.52 6.63
C MET A 112 -4.28 4.05 6.67
N VAL A 113 -4.05 3.33 5.58
CA VAL A 113 -4.19 1.88 5.47
C VAL A 113 -2.83 1.31 5.06
N ILE A 114 -2.41 0.23 5.70
CA ILE A 114 -1.18 -0.47 5.33
C ILE A 114 -1.58 -1.81 4.72
N LEU A 115 -1.11 -2.11 3.51
CA LEU A 115 -1.13 -3.45 2.95
C LEU A 115 0.27 -4.04 3.19
N ASP A 116 0.35 -5.12 3.96
CA ASP A 116 1.60 -5.74 4.38
C ASP A 116 1.66 -7.21 3.92
N VAL A 117 2.87 -7.63 3.55
CA VAL A 117 3.19 -8.97 3.08
C VAL A 117 4.42 -9.45 3.83
N GLY A 118 4.18 -10.12 4.97
CA GLY A 118 5.21 -10.70 5.83
C GLY A 118 5.42 -9.94 7.13
N GLY A 119 4.50 -9.07 7.54
CA GLY A 119 4.50 -8.43 8.86
C GLY A 119 5.63 -7.43 9.12
N TYR A 120 6.22 -6.85 8.08
CA TYR A 120 7.35 -5.91 8.21
C TYR A 120 6.99 -4.65 9.00
N PHE A 121 5.71 -4.25 8.97
CA PHE A 121 5.24 -3.08 9.72
C PHE A 121 4.89 -3.38 11.18
N ALA A 122 4.87 -4.64 11.62
CA ALA A 122 4.46 -4.99 12.98
C ALA A 122 5.32 -4.28 14.05
N LYS A 123 6.65 -4.39 13.93
CA LYS A 123 7.59 -3.74 14.87
C LYS A 123 7.52 -2.20 14.80
N PRO A 124 7.61 -1.55 13.61
CA PRO A 124 7.41 -0.10 13.47
C PRO A 124 6.10 0.40 14.10
N LEU A 125 5.00 -0.34 13.95
CA LEU A 125 3.70 0.02 14.53
C LEU A 125 3.71 -0.06 16.07
N VAL A 126 4.31 -1.11 16.64
CA VAL A 126 4.47 -1.24 18.10
C VAL A 126 5.28 -0.05 18.63
N ASP A 127 6.42 0.25 18.01
CA ASP A 127 7.32 1.34 18.40
C ASP A 127 6.60 2.70 18.39
N LEU A 128 5.74 2.95 17.39
CA LEU A 128 4.96 4.19 17.30
C LEU A 128 3.74 4.22 18.22
N SER A 129 3.11 3.08 18.50
CA SER A 129 1.91 3.00 19.35
C SER A 129 2.18 3.46 20.78
N THR A 130 3.39 3.18 21.30
CA THR A 130 3.83 3.62 22.62
C THR A 130 3.87 5.15 22.76
N LYS A 131 3.92 5.89 21.63
CA LYS A 131 3.98 7.36 21.57
C LYS A 131 2.60 8.03 21.42
N LYS A 132 1.49 7.28 21.52
CA LYS A 132 0.09 7.75 21.53
C LYS A 132 -0.42 8.52 20.29
N SER A 133 0.34 8.68 19.21
CA SER A 133 -0.04 9.53 18.07
C SER A 133 -0.70 8.80 16.88
N ILE A 134 -0.63 7.47 16.80
CA ILE A 134 -0.96 6.72 15.57
C ILE A 134 -2.47 6.50 15.39
N GLY A 135 -3.20 6.24 16.49
CA GLY A 135 -4.56 5.68 16.43
C GLY A 135 -5.62 6.59 15.78
N LYS A 136 -5.40 7.91 15.75
CA LYS A 136 -6.35 8.85 15.14
C LYS A 136 -6.34 8.76 13.61
N HIS A 137 -5.18 8.47 13.02
CA HIS A 137 -4.98 8.49 11.57
C HIS A 137 -4.79 7.10 10.97
N LEU A 138 -4.44 6.08 11.75
CA LEU A 138 -4.43 4.70 11.26
C LEU A 138 -5.86 4.12 11.18
N ALA A 139 -6.27 3.67 10.00
CA ALA A 139 -7.49 2.89 9.81
C ALA A 139 -7.26 1.41 10.18
N GLY A 140 -6.11 0.86 9.79
CA GLY A 140 -5.73 -0.52 10.06
C GLY A 140 -4.63 -1.03 9.14
N VAL A 141 -4.29 -2.30 9.34
CA VAL A 141 -3.34 -3.08 8.53
C VAL A 141 -4.09 -4.25 7.92
N VAL A 142 -3.82 -4.54 6.66
CA VAL A 142 -4.25 -5.76 5.97
C VAL A 142 -2.99 -6.59 5.71
N GLU A 143 -2.88 -7.72 6.40
CA GLU A 143 -1.78 -8.67 6.22
C GLU A 143 -2.24 -9.78 5.27
N ASP A 144 -1.45 -10.05 4.23
CA ASP A 144 -1.78 -11.03 3.19
C ASP A 144 -1.04 -12.38 3.35
N THR A 145 -0.17 -12.52 4.35
CA THR A 145 0.59 -13.76 4.58
C THR A 145 0.30 -14.42 5.91
N THR A 146 0.54 -15.73 5.98
CA THR A 146 0.39 -16.51 7.22
C THR A 146 1.48 -16.22 8.26
N PHE A 147 2.56 -15.53 7.87
CA PHE A 147 3.75 -15.33 8.69
C PHE A 147 3.88 -13.92 9.25
N GLY A 148 2.93 -13.03 8.96
CA GLY A 148 2.94 -11.64 9.41
C GLY A 148 2.49 -11.42 10.85
#